data_AF-A0A497MZA0-F1
#
_entry.id   AF-A0A497MZA0-F1
#
_cell.length_a   1.000
_cell.length_b   1.000
_cell.length_c   1.000
_cell.angle_alpha   90.00
_cell.angle_beta   90.00
_cell.angle_gamma   90.00
#
_symmetry.space_group_name_H-M   'P 1'
#
loop_
_entity.id
_entity.type
_entity.pdbx_description
1 polymer ?
#
loop_
_entity_poly.entity_id
_entity_poly.type
_entity_poly.pdbx_seq_one_letter_code
_entity_poly.pdbx_strand_id
1 'polypeptide(L)'
;MGEIMVAVKKGTKITCPLCKAIVGEVIKDLRSGDVLGKNTIRDYRGMWKHGEPLVCTECGFPVAVETRMGHVLHTEKGWMPYRFPTCLLIPEICKYLKEHGMWREEWDKLLQQL
;
A
#
# COMPACT_ATOMS: atom_id res chain seq x y z
N MET A 1 8.79 -21.90 20.19
CA MET A 1 8.41 -21.88 18.76
C MET A 1 7.68 -20.58 18.50
N GLY A 2 8.38 -19.55 18.03
CA GLY A 2 7.76 -18.23 17.82
C GLY A 2 6.84 -18.28 16.61
N GLU A 3 5.54 -18.07 16.83
CA GLU A 3 4.58 -17.91 15.74
C GLU A 3 5.00 -16.70 14.91
N ILE A 4 5.34 -16.93 13.65
CA ILE A 4 5.69 -15.84 12.74
C ILE A 4 4.41 -15.06 12.46
N MET A 5 4.29 -13.88 13.08
CA MET A 5 3.09 -13.05 13.04
C MET A 5 2.75 -12.69 11.59
N VAL A 6 1.57 -13.11 11.15
CA VAL A 6 1.03 -12.75 9.83
C VAL A 6 0.60 -11.29 9.87
N ALA A 7 1.28 -10.46 9.10
CA ALA A 7 0.98 -9.04 8.97
C ALA A 7 -0.29 -8.83 8.15
N VAL A 8 -0.44 -9.50 7.00
CA VAL A 8 -1.65 -9.40 6.16
C VAL A 8 -2.14 -10.78 5.79
N LYS A 9 -3.41 -11.06 6.08
CA LYS A 9 -4.02 -12.36 5.77
C LYS A 9 -4.31 -12.48 4.27
N LYS A 10 -4.16 -13.68 3.72
CA LYS A 10 -4.68 -14.04 2.41
C LYS A 10 -6.16 -13.64 2.29
N GLY A 11 -6.53 -13.11 1.14
CA GLY A 11 -7.87 -12.61 0.84
C GLY A 11 -8.12 -11.15 1.23
N THR A 12 -7.22 -10.53 2.01
CA THR A 12 -7.35 -9.10 2.36
C THR A 12 -7.33 -8.26 1.08
N LYS A 13 -8.33 -7.38 0.94
CA LYS A 13 -8.45 -6.50 -0.22
C LYS A 13 -7.51 -5.31 -0.12
N ILE A 14 -6.88 -4.98 -1.24
CA ILE A 14 -6.06 -3.78 -1.41
C ILE A 14 -7.00 -2.69 -1.88
N THR A 15 -7.04 -1.59 -1.14
CA THR A 15 -7.99 -0.51 -1.39
C THR A 15 -7.27 0.82 -1.54
N CYS A 16 -7.83 1.71 -2.33
CA CYS A 16 -7.32 3.06 -2.45
C CYS A 16 -7.69 3.88 -1.20
N PRO A 17 -6.73 4.53 -0.52
CA PRO A 17 -7.06 5.38 0.63
C PRO A 17 -7.91 6.59 0.24
N LEU A 18 -7.81 7.02 -1.02
CA LEU A 18 -8.37 8.28 -1.53
C LEU A 18 -9.78 8.18 -2.12
N CYS A 19 -10.08 7.11 -2.86
CA CYS A 19 -11.39 6.90 -3.50
C CYS A 19 -12.06 5.59 -3.09
N LYS A 20 -11.43 4.80 -2.21
CA LYS A 20 -11.91 3.51 -1.69
C LYS A 20 -12.08 2.39 -2.73
N ALA A 21 -11.70 2.62 -3.99
CA ALA A 21 -11.67 1.58 -5.01
C ALA A 21 -10.84 0.37 -4.57
N ILE A 22 -11.32 -0.84 -4.87
CA ILE A 22 -10.59 -2.08 -4.65
C ILE A 22 -9.65 -2.28 -5.85
N VAL A 23 -8.34 -2.29 -5.58
CA VAL A 23 -7.30 -2.38 -6.61
C VAL A 23 -6.84 -3.82 -6.82
N GLY A 24 -6.94 -4.66 -5.78
CA GLY A 24 -6.50 -6.04 -5.84
C GLY A 24 -6.72 -6.79 -4.54
N GLU A 25 -6.05 -7.92 -4.39
CA GLU A 25 -6.09 -8.71 -3.17
C GLU A 25 -4.77 -9.42 -2.89
N VAL A 26 -4.53 -9.65 -1.61
CA VAL A 26 -3.42 -10.45 -1.14
C VAL A 26 -3.75 -11.94 -1.36
N ILE A 27 -2.90 -12.69 -2.07
CA ILE A 27 -3.17 -14.09 -2.43
C ILE A 27 -2.46 -15.14 -1.57
N LYS A 28 -1.58 -14.70 -0.66
CA LYS A 28 -0.97 -15.53 0.40
C LYS A 28 -0.79 -14.70 1.68
N ASP A 29 -0.70 -15.36 2.82
CA ASP A 29 -0.39 -14.67 4.08
C ASP A 29 0.97 -13.94 3.95
N LEU A 30 0.97 -12.63 4.23
CA LEU A 30 2.16 -11.78 4.21
C LEU A 30 2.69 -11.62 5.62
N ARG A 31 4.00 -11.76 5.76
CA ARG A 31 4.77 -11.61 7.00
C ARG A 31 5.73 -10.45 6.87
N SER A 32 6.24 -9.98 8.00
CA SER A 32 7.29 -8.96 7.98
C SER A 32 8.53 -9.51 7.26
N GLY A 33 9.04 -8.77 6.28
CA GLY A 33 10.16 -9.19 5.43
C GLY A 33 9.76 -9.86 4.11
N ASP A 34 8.47 -10.13 3.89
CA ASP A 34 8.02 -10.65 2.60
C ASP A 34 8.16 -9.60 1.49
N VAL A 35 8.68 -10.03 0.35
CA VAL A 35 8.74 -9.21 -0.86
C VAL A 35 7.36 -9.22 -1.51
N LEU A 36 6.82 -8.03 -1.78
CA LEU A 36 5.57 -7.89 -2.53
C LEU A 36 5.83 -8.10 -4.03
N GLY A 37 5.06 -8.97 -4.66
CA GLY A 37 5.14 -9.23 -6.10
C GLY A 37 3.89 -9.94 -6.63
N LYS A 38 3.87 -10.24 -7.93
CA LYS A 38 2.73 -10.91 -8.61
C LYS A 38 2.30 -12.25 -7.98
N ASN A 39 3.20 -12.90 -7.24
CA ASN A 39 2.93 -14.13 -6.50
C ASN A 39 2.40 -13.89 -5.08
N THR A 40 2.34 -12.64 -4.61
CA THR A 40 1.87 -12.25 -3.28
C THR A 40 0.59 -11.44 -3.34
N ILE A 41 0.43 -10.66 -4.41
CA ILE A 41 -0.72 -9.80 -4.65
C ILE A 41 -1.24 -10.07 -6.06
N ARG A 42 -2.57 -10.21 -6.16
CA ARG A 42 -3.30 -10.20 -7.41
C ARG A 42 -3.81 -8.77 -7.64
N ASP A 43 -3.21 -8.09 -8.59
CA ASP A 43 -3.73 -6.85 -9.16
C ASP A 43 -4.91 -7.18 -10.08
N TYR A 44 -6.07 -6.57 -9.85
CA TYR A 44 -7.28 -6.81 -10.64
C TYR A 44 -7.24 -6.20 -12.03
N ARG A 45 -6.31 -5.28 -12.31
CA ARG A 45 -6.11 -4.74 -13.66
C ARG A 45 -4.93 -5.34 -14.40
N GLY A 46 -4.11 -6.18 -13.74
CA GLY A 46 -2.94 -6.79 -14.36
C GLY A 46 -1.86 -5.80 -14.82
N MET A 47 -1.90 -4.56 -14.31
CA MET A 47 -0.95 -3.49 -14.65
C MET A 47 0.33 -3.56 -13.82
N TRP A 48 0.27 -4.19 -12.66
CA TRP A 48 1.39 -4.21 -11.73
C TRP A 48 2.54 -5.09 -12.23
N LYS A 49 3.63 -4.43 -12.60
CA LYS A 49 4.91 -5.06 -12.91
C LYS A 49 5.83 -5.01 -11.69
N HIS A 50 6.72 -6.00 -11.60
CA HIS A 50 7.72 -6.03 -10.55
C HIS A 50 8.58 -4.75 -10.63
N GLY A 51 8.72 -4.03 -9.52
CA GLY A 51 9.45 -2.76 -9.46
C GLY A 51 8.62 -1.50 -9.76
N GLU A 52 7.35 -1.62 -10.14
CA GLU A 52 6.44 -0.48 -10.32
C GLU A 52 5.48 -0.32 -9.12
N PRO A 53 5.05 0.91 -8.80
CA PRO A 53 4.02 1.14 -7.78
C PRO A 53 2.69 0.54 -8.22
N LEU A 54 2.01 -0.15 -7.31
CA LEU A 54 0.63 -0.58 -7.53
C LEU A 54 -0.26 0.65 -7.43
N VAL A 55 -0.93 1.03 -8.53
CA VAL A 55 -1.69 2.29 -8.62
C VAL A 55 -3.19 2.08 -8.67
N CYS A 56 -3.94 2.99 -8.05
CA CYS A 56 -5.37 3.10 -8.21
C CYS A 56 -5.70 3.77 -9.55
N THR A 57 -5.73 3.00 -10.62
CA THR A 57 -6.94 2.78 -11.42
C THR A 57 -7.97 3.90 -11.63
N GLU A 58 -8.60 4.41 -10.56
CA GLU A 58 -9.62 5.47 -10.65
C GLU A 58 -9.05 6.88 -10.45
N CYS A 59 -8.00 7.03 -9.63
CA CYS A 59 -7.49 8.35 -9.23
C CYS A 59 -5.96 8.51 -9.35
N GLY A 60 -5.28 7.51 -9.91
CA GLY A 60 -3.83 7.44 -10.09
C GLY A 60 -3.02 7.21 -8.81
N PHE A 61 -3.64 7.24 -7.62
CA PHE A 61 -2.90 7.19 -6.36
C PHE A 61 -2.18 5.84 -6.15
N PRO A 62 -0.88 5.83 -5.82
CA PRO A 62 -0.15 4.59 -5.56
C PRO A 62 -0.55 3.99 -4.21
N VAL A 63 -1.20 2.82 -4.26
CA VAL A 63 -1.66 2.09 -3.07
C VAL A 63 -0.56 1.24 -2.43
N ALA A 64 0.56 1.08 -3.13
CA ALA A 64 1.80 0.53 -2.58
C ALA A 64 3.02 1.37 -2.99
N VAL A 65 3.86 1.73 -2.02
CA VAL A 65 5.09 2.52 -2.22
C VAL A 65 6.22 2.02 -1.31
N GLU A 66 7.47 2.24 -1.69
CA GLU A 66 8.64 1.91 -0.87
C GLU A 66 9.15 3.16 -0.14
N THR A 67 8.78 3.30 1.13
CA THR A 67 9.22 4.43 1.97
C THR A 67 10.44 4.04 2.82
N ARG A 68 10.97 5.00 3.60
CA ARG A 68 12.02 4.71 4.60
C ARG A 68 11.55 3.74 5.70
N MET A 69 10.24 3.60 5.88
CA MET A 69 9.62 2.64 6.82
C MET A 69 9.45 1.23 6.21
N GLY A 70 9.88 1.05 4.96
CA GLY A 70 9.69 -0.15 4.15
C GLY A 70 8.54 -0.02 3.15
N HIS A 71 8.12 -1.14 2.56
CA HIS A 71 6.96 -1.18 1.68
C HIS A 71 5.69 -0.92 2.47
N VAL A 72 4.98 0.13 2.07
CA VAL A 72 3.69 0.50 2.61
C VAL A 72 2.61 0.03 1.64
N LEU A 73 1.54 -0.56 2.16
CA LEU A 73 0.40 -1.07 1.38
C LEU A 73 -0.91 -0.65 2.05
N HIS A 74 -1.82 -0.01 1.31
CA HIS A 74 -3.14 0.29 1.84
C HIS A 74 -4.11 -0.86 1.58
N THR A 75 -4.82 -1.29 2.62
CA THR A 75 -5.81 -2.38 2.56
C THR A 75 -7.16 -1.91 3.07
N GLU A 76 -8.19 -2.75 2.93
CA GLU A 76 -9.50 -2.53 3.58
C GLU A 76 -9.42 -2.41 5.11
N LYS A 77 -8.27 -2.81 5.71
CA LYS A 77 -7.97 -2.69 7.14
C LYS A 77 -7.07 -1.49 7.47
N GLY A 78 -6.78 -0.63 6.50
CA GLY A 78 -5.89 0.51 6.63
C GLY A 78 -4.47 0.23 6.14
N TRP A 79 -3.54 1.11 6.55
CA TRP A 79 -2.14 1.08 6.13
C TRP A 79 -1.34 -0.03 6.78
N MET A 80 -0.51 -0.68 5.97
CA MET A 80 0.48 -1.67 6.38
C MET A 80 1.89 -1.10 6.26
N PRO A 81 2.81 -1.45 7.18
CA PRO A 81 2.62 -2.41 8.26
C PRO A 81 1.88 -1.80 9.48
N TYR A 82 0.95 -2.55 10.10
CA TYR A 82 0.18 -2.10 11.28
C TYR A 82 1.03 -1.66 12.47
N ARG A 83 2.31 -2.05 12.52
CA ARG A 83 3.25 -1.68 13.60
C ARG A 83 3.52 -0.17 13.65
N PHE A 84 3.27 0.55 12.56
CA PHE A 84 3.39 1.99 12.51
C PHE A 84 1.99 2.60 12.44
N PRO A 85 1.66 3.58 13.29
CA PRO A 85 0.40 4.28 13.18
C PRO A 85 0.32 5.05 11.86
N THR A 86 -0.90 5.21 11.34
CA THR A 86 -1.19 5.96 10.11
C THR A 86 -0.56 7.34 10.09
N CYS A 87 -0.51 8.01 11.25
CA CYS A 87 0.08 9.35 11.39
C CYS A 87 1.60 9.41 11.15
N LEU A 88 2.31 8.28 11.24
CA LEU A 88 3.73 8.18 10.85
C LEU A 88 3.89 7.74 9.40
N LEU A 89 2.97 6.93 8.88
CA LEU A 89 3.05 6.42 7.51
C LEU A 89 2.71 7.49 6.47
N ILE A 90 1.63 8.26 6.68
CA ILE A 90 1.18 9.27 5.71
C ILE A 90 2.27 10.31 5.39
N PRO A 91 2.97 10.92 6.37
CA PRO A 91 4.05 11.86 6.08
C PRO A 91 5.17 11.25 5.24
N GLU A 92 5.58 10.00 5.51
CA GLU A 92 6.62 9.30 4.75
C GLU A 92 6.18 8.98 3.32
N ILE A 93 4.90 8.63 3.12
CA ILE A 93 4.32 8.43 1.78
C ILE A 93 4.30 9.75 1.02
N CYS A 94 3.79 10.84 1.62
CA CYS A 94 3.76 12.16 1.01
C CYS A 94 5.16 12.61 0.61
N LYS A 95 6.14 12.43 1.49
CA LYS A 95 7.55 12.74 1.23
C LYS A 95 8.09 11.93 0.06
N TYR A 96 7.90 10.61 0.06
CA TYR A 96 8.31 9.73 -1.04
C TYR A 96 7.73 10.21 -2.38
N LEU A 97 6.42 10.49 -2.42
CA LEU A 97 5.75 10.90 -3.65
C LEU A 97 6.23 12.27 -4.15
N LYS A 98 6.53 13.21 -3.25
CA LYS A 98 7.08 14.52 -3.61
C LYS A 98 8.51 14.38 -4.13
N GLU A 99 9.37 13.62 -3.44
CA GLU A 99 10.76 13.36 -3.83
C GLU A 99 10.86 12.67 -5.21
N HIS A 100 9.87 11.84 -5.57
CA HIS A 100 9.83 11.13 -6.85
C HIS A 100 8.98 11.83 -7.93
N GLY A 101 8.53 13.07 -7.70
CA GLY A 101 7.74 13.83 -8.68
C GLY A 101 6.37 13.20 -9.02
N MET A 102 5.87 12.33 -8.15
CA MET A 102 4.57 11.64 -8.33
C MET A 102 3.42 12.40 -7.71
N TRP A 103 3.68 13.25 -6.70
CA TRP A 103 2.64 13.94 -5.93
C TRP A 103 1.75 14.80 -6.81
N ARG A 104 0.45 14.78 -6.50
CA ARG A 104 -0.56 15.62 -7.14
C ARG A 104 -1.35 16.37 -6.06
N GLU A 105 -1.71 17.62 -6.32
CA GLU A 105 -2.43 18.47 -5.36
C GLU A 105 -3.78 17.84 -4.95
N GLU A 106 -4.47 17.14 -5.86
CA GLU A 106 -5.71 16.44 -5.53
C GLU A 106 -5.55 15.32 -4.47
N TRP A 107 -4.31 14.95 -4.14
CA TRP A 107 -4.00 13.95 -3.11
C TRP A 107 -3.78 14.56 -1.72
N ASP A 108 -3.85 15.89 -1.56
CA ASP A 108 -3.78 16.56 -0.25
C ASP A 108 -4.85 16.07 0.73
N LYS A 109 -5.98 15.56 0.23
CA LYS A 109 -6.99 14.86 1.06
C LYS A 109 -6.45 13.65 1.82
N LEU A 110 -5.29 13.11 1.45
CA LEU A 110 -4.60 12.09 2.26
C LEU A 110 -4.24 12.65 3.64
N LEU A 111 -3.83 13.92 3.72
CA LEU A 111 -3.43 14.58 4.97
C LEU A 111 -4.62 14.80 5.91
N GLN A 112 -5.85 14.77 5.40
CA GLN A 112 -7.08 14.84 6.21
C GLN A 112 -7.35 13.55 7.02
N GLN A 113 -6.54 12.51 6.84
CA GLN A 113 -6.62 11.25 7.57
C GLN A 113 -5.72 11.22 8.83
N LEU A 114 -5.08 12.34 9.15
CA LEU A 114 -4.19 12.53 10.31
C LEU A 114 -4.96 12.97 11.56
#